data_AF-A0A2N2BET2-F1
#
_entry.id   AF-A0A2N2BET2-F1
#
_cell.length_a   1.000
_cell.length_b   1.000
_cell.length_c   1.000
_cell.angle_alpha   90.00
_cell.angle_beta   90.00
_cell.angle_gamma   90.00
#
_symmetry.space_group_name_H-M   'P 1'
#
loop_
_entity.id
_entity.type
_entity.pdbx_description
1 polymer ?
#
loop_
_entity_poly.entity_id
_entity_poly.type
_entity_poly.pdbx_seq_one_letter_code
_entity_poly.pdbx_strand_id
1 'polypeptide(L)'
;MIKIAITPCLILGLVIFRDYFIRYQAANLQFNLLWYRVLFDLFLYISTGILLAGLYERFKKIRALRMTKVVLSGNILMLMLFCGVSYFGVLYFASIKEFFVFDFILMGYYAYLLIDSLRKEDLT
;
A
#
# COMPACT_ATOMS: atom_id res chain seq x y z
N MET A 1 -0.23 5.38 -16.02
CA MET A 1 0.73 5.92 -15.03
C MET A 1 0.06 6.36 -13.74
N ILE A 2 -0.92 7.26 -13.76
CA ILE A 2 -1.62 7.77 -12.55
C ILE A 2 -2.07 6.66 -11.58
N LYS A 3 -2.69 5.59 -12.08
CA LYS A 3 -3.09 4.45 -11.22
C LYS A 3 -1.92 3.79 -10.49
N ILE A 4 -0.73 3.70 -11.10
CA ILE A 4 0.47 3.12 -10.46
C ILE A 4 1.01 4.06 -9.36
N ALA A 5 0.90 5.36 -9.55
CA ALA A 5 1.35 6.34 -8.55
C ALA A 5 0.41 6.44 -7.34
N ILE A 6 -0.90 6.23 -7.52
CA ILE A 6 -1.89 6.45 -6.46
C ILE A 6 -2.18 5.17 -5.65
N THR A 7 -1.89 3.99 -6.19
CA THR A 7 -2.16 2.69 -5.53
C THR A 7 -1.57 2.56 -4.12
N PRO A 8 -0.33 2.97 -3.82
CA PRO A 8 0.21 2.83 -2.47
C PRO A 8 -0.54 3.75 -1.50
N CYS A 9 -0.86 4.99 -1.91
CA CYS A 9 -1.66 5.92 -1.12
C CYS A 9 -3.07 5.39 -0.82
N LEU A 10 -3.71 4.71 -1.78
CA LEU A 10 -5.03 4.12 -1.58
C LEU A 10 -4.98 2.98 -0.55
N ILE A 11 -4.01 2.08 -0.68
CA ILE A 11 -3.87 0.93 0.23
C ILE A 11 -3.54 1.43 1.64
N LEU A 12 -2.56 2.32 1.78
CA LEU A 12 -2.20 2.89 3.08
C LEU A 12 -3.33 3.74 3.68
N GLY A 13 -4.06 4.49 2.85
CA GLY A 13 -5.24 5.26 3.28
C GLY A 13 -6.36 4.36 3.81
N LEU A 14 -6.61 3.21 3.18
CA LEU A 14 -7.57 2.21 3.67
C LEU A 14 -7.16 1.61 5.02
N VAL A 15 -5.86 1.37 5.23
CA VAL A 15 -5.32 0.88 6.52
C VAL A 15 -5.51 1.93 7.62
N ILE A 16 -5.24 3.20 7.34
CA ILE A 16 -5.50 4.29 8.28
C ILE A 16 -6.99 4.36 8.63
N PHE A 17 -7.86 4.33 7.61
CA PHE A 17 -9.31 4.37 7.81
C PHE A 17 -9.81 3.21 8.67
N ARG A 18 -9.26 2.00 8.47
CA ARG A 18 -9.54 0.81 9.30
C ARG A 18 -9.18 1.05 10.77
N ASP A 19 -8.01 1.61 11.05
CA ASP A 19 -7.57 1.90 12.41
C ASP A 19 -8.50 2.92 13.10
N TYR A 20 -8.85 4.00 12.40
CA TYR A 20 -9.81 5.00 12.89
C TYR A 20 -11.18 4.38 13.21
N PHE A 21 -11.70 3.53 12.33
CA PHE A 21 -12.97 2.85 12.53
C PHE A 21 -12.96 1.98 13.79
N ILE A 22 -11.87 1.26 14.05
CA ILE A 22 -11.73 0.42 15.25
C ILE A 22 -11.62 1.26 16.51
N ARG A 23 -10.83 2.33 16.50
CA ARG A 23 -10.75 3.26 17.64
C ARG A 23 -12.11 3.86 17.96
N TYR A 24 -12.88 4.23 16.93
CA TYR A 24 -14.23 4.76 17.10
C TYR A 24 -15.18 3.72 17.72
N GLN A 25 -15.15 2.47 17.27
CA GLN A 25 -15.96 1.40 17.88
C GLN A 25 -15.56 1.13 19.34
N ALA A 26 -14.26 1.10 19.63
CA ALA A 26 -13.74 0.87 20.97
C ALA A 26 -14.15 1.99 21.94
N ALA A 27 -14.09 3.25 21.50
CA ALA A 27 -14.51 4.40 22.30
C ALA A 27 -16.02 4.42 22.61
N ASN A 28 -16.85 3.85 21.73
CA ASN A 28 -18.30 3.81 21.90
C ASN A 28 -18.83 2.51 22.55
N LEU A 29 -17.97 1.63 23.06
CA LEU A 29 -18.34 0.36 23.74
C LEU A 29 -19.30 -0.54 22.93
N GLN A 30 -19.26 -0.46 21.59
CA GLN A 30 -20.15 -1.21 20.71
C GLN A 30 -19.62 -2.64 20.46
N PHE A 31 -19.61 -3.48 21.49
CA PHE A 31 -19.15 -4.89 21.42
C PHE A 31 -19.91 -5.75 20.39
N ASN A 32 -21.16 -5.38 20.07
CA ASN A 32 -21.98 -6.07 19.06
C ASN A 32 -21.50 -5.87 17.61
N LEU A 33 -20.47 -5.04 17.38
CA LEU A 33 -19.93 -4.74 16.05
C LEU A 33 -18.67 -5.56 15.68
N LEU A 34 -18.31 -6.57 16.47
CA LEU A 34 -17.17 -7.45 16.20
C LEU A 34 -17.22 -8.07 14.79
N TRP A 35 -18.41 -8.42 14.29
CA TRP A 35 -18.61 -8.91 12.93
C TRP A 35 -18.30 -7.87 11.84
N TYR A 36 -18.55 -6.59 12.09
CA TYR A 36 -18.20 -5.52 11.16
C TYR A 36 -16.69 -5.34 11.04
N ARG A 37 -15.94 -5.58 12.12
CA ARG A 37 -14.47 -5.57 12.06
C ARG A 37 -13.93 -6.67 11.14
N VAL A 38 -14.48 -7.89 11.25
CA VAL A 38 -14.09 -9.02 10.39
C VAL A 38 -14.42 -8.75 8.93
N LEU A 39 -15.62 -8.23 8.64
CA LEU A 39 -16.02 -7.87 7.28
C LEU A 39 -15.13 -6.76 6.71
N PHE A 40 -14.75 -5.78 7.53
CA PHE A 40 -13.87 -4.68 7.13
C PHE A 40 -12.46 -5.18 6.81
N ASP A 41 -11.88 -6.04 7.64
CA ASP A 41 -10.59 -6.66 7.39
C ASP A 41 -10.63 -7.49 6.10
N LEU A 42 -11.68 -8.30 5.90
CA LEU A 42 -11.86 -9.08 4.68
C LEU A 42 -11.90 -8.17 3.43
N PHE A 43 -12.66 -7.07 3.51
CA PHE A 43 -12.74 -6.08 2.45
C PHE A 43 -11.38 -5.41 2.17
N LEU A 44 -10.62 -5.07 3.22
CA LEU A 44 -9.28 -4.48 3.11
C LEU A 44 -8.32 -5.41 2.35
N TYR A 45 -8.30 -6.70 2.71
CA TYR A 45 -7.42 -7.67 2.05
C TYR A 45 -7.81 -7.93 0.60
N ILE A 46 -9.11 -8.10 0.32
CA ILE A 46 -9.62 -8.30 -1.04
C ILE A 46 -9.34 -7.08 -1.92
N SER A 47 -9.65 -5.88 -1.44
CA SER A 47 -9.41 -4.63 -2.18
C SER A 47 -7.92 -4.41 -2.45
N THR A 48 -7.05 -4.68 -1.47
CA THR A 48 -5.59 -4.65 -1.66
C THR A 48 -5.15 -5.64 -2.74
N GLY A 49 -5.63 -6.88 -2.70
CA GLY A 49 -5.30 -7.90 -3.70
C GLY A 49 -5.69 -7.47 -5.12
N ILE A 50 -6.91 -6.91 -5.29
CA ILE A 50 -7.40 -6.40 -6.57
C ILE A 50 -6.55 -5.22 -7.06
N LEU A 51 -6.19 -4.29 -6.16
CA LEU A 51 -5.36 -3.13 -6.49
C LEU A 51 -3.96 -3.56 -6.94
N LEU A 52 -3.33 -4.50 -6.25
CA LEU A 52 -2.03 -5.04 -6.62
C LEU A 52 -2.08 -5.79 -7.96
N ALA A 53 -3.09 -6.65 -8.17
CA ALA A 53 -3.27 -7.35 -9.43
C ALA A 53 -3.48 -6.39 -10.62
N GLY A 54 -4.32 -5.37 -10.45
CA GLY A 54 -4.54 -4.34 -11.45
C GLY A 54 -3.30 -3.48 -11.71
N LEU A 55 -2.47 -3.28 -10.69
CA LEU A 55 -1.19 -2.59 -10.83
C LEU A 55 -0.20 -3.40 -11.68
N TYR A 56 -0.08 -4.72 -11.44
CA TYR A 56 0.75 -5.61 -12.26
C TYR A 56 0.32 -5.59 -13.74
N GLU A 57 -0.98 -5.71 -14.00
CA GLU A 57 -1.51 -5.76 -15.36
C GLU A 57 -1.24 -4.45 -16.11
N ARG A 58 -1.42 -3.31 -15.43
CA ARG A 58 -1.06 -1.98 -15.93
C ARG A 58 0.44 -1.88 -16.20
N PHE A 59 1.27 -2.30 -15.24
CA PHE A 59 2.72 -2.27 -15.35
C PHE A 59 3.19 -3.07 -16.57
N LYS A 60 2.67 -4.30 -16.78
CA LYS A 60 3.03 -5.14 -17.93
C LYS A 60 2.84 -4.44 -19.28
N LYS A 61 1.82 -3.58 -19.41
CA LYS A 61 1.53 -2.80 -20.63
C LYS A 61 2.49 -1.64 -20.86
N ILE A 62 3.07 -1.07 -19.79
CA ILE A 62 3.89 0.16 -19.88
C ILE A 62 5.34 -0.02 -19.38
N ARG A 63 5.76 -1.26 -19.08
CA ARG A 63 7.06 -1.54 -18.45
C ARG A 63 8.29 -1.10 -19.25
N ALA A 64 8.18 -0.97 -20.57
CA ALA A 64 9.27 -0.53 -21.45
C ALA A 64 9.46 1.00 -21.46
N LEU A 65 8.53 1.77 -20.89
CA LEU A 65 8.65 3.23 -20.85
C LEU A 65 9.59 3.66 -19.73
N ARG A 66 10.56 4.52 -20.06
CA ARG A 66 11.49 5.13 -19.07
C ARG A 66 10.74 5.82 -17.93
N MET A 67 9.62 6.46 -18.24
CA MET A 67 8.73 7.09 -17.25
C MET A 67 8.19 6.11 -16.19
N THR A 68 7.99 4.83 -16.54
CA THR A 68 7.50 3.83 -15.59
C THR A 68 8.50 3.59 -14.47
N LYS A 69 9.80 3.58 -14.78
CA LYS A 69 10.87 3.42 -13.79
C LYS A 69 10.92 4.58 -12.80
N VAL A 70 10.82 5.81 -13.32
CA VAL A 70 10.77 7.03 -12.50
C VAL A 70 9.59 7.01 -11.55
N VAL A 71 8.41 6.58 -12.02
CA VAL A 71 7.23 6.44 -11.17
C VAL A 71 7.43 5.34 -10.12
N LEU A 72 8.00 4.19 -10.48
CA LEU A 72 8.25 3.11 -9.52
C LEU A 72 9.27 3.53 -8.45
N SER A 73 10.39 4.12 -8.84
CA SER A 73 11.39 4.62 -7.89
C SER A 73 10.84 5.73 -7.00
N GLY A 74 10.01 6.62 -7.55
CA GLY A 74 9.32 7.65 -6.79
C GLY A 74 8.38 7.08 -5.72
N ASN A 75 7.62 6.03 -6.04
CA ASN A 75 6.78 5.35 -5.06
C ASN A 75 7.60 4.64 -3.98
N ILE A 76 8.72 3.99 -4.34
CA ILE A 76 9.61 3.37 -3.34
C ILE A 76 10.14 4.42 -2.37
N LEU A 77 10.59 5.58 -2.88
CA LEU A 77 11.11 6.66 -2.05
C LEU A 77 10.02 7.23 -1.14
N MET A 78 8.79 7.38 -1.64
CA MET A 78 7.63 7.78 -0.84
C MET A 78 7.33 6.76 0.28
N LEU A 79 7.34 5.47 -0.02
CA LEU A 79 7.12 4.40 0.96
C LEU A 79 8.25 4.38 2.01
N MET A 80 9.51 4.58 1.61
CA MET A 80 10.62 4.73 2.57
C MET A 80 10.41 5.93 3.51
N LEU A 81 9.91 7.05 3.00
CA LEU A 81 9.56 8.21 3.82
C LEU A 81 8.43 7.88 4.80
N PHE A 82 7.38 7.16 4.36
CA PHE A 82 6.31 6.71 5.25
C PHE A 82 6.79 5.72 6.31
N CYS A 83 7.66 4.78 5.95
CA CYS A 83 8.32 3.88 6.88
C CYS A 83 9.11 4.66 7.93
N GLY A 84 9.91 5.65 7.50
CA GLY A 84 10.66 6.53 8.40
C GLY A 84 9.76 7.32 9.34
N VAL A 85 8.72 7.98 8.83
CA VAL A 85 7.75 8.74 9.65
C VAL A 85 7.02 7.83 10.65
N SER A 86 6.69 6.61 10.25
CA SER A 86 6.05 5.61 11.12
C SER A 86 7.00 5.06 12.17
N TYR A 87 8.28 4.86 11.83
CA TYR A 87 9.32 4.34 12.73
C TYR A 87 9.76 5.37 13.77
N PHE A 88 9.96 6.63 13.38
CA PHE A 88 10.40 7.71 14.27
C PHE A 88 9.29 8.30 15.15
N GLY A 89 8.06 7.79 15.05
CA GLY A 89 7.04 8.07 16.06
C GLY A 89 6.42 9.45 15.99
N VAL A 90 6.12 9.96 14.78
CA VAL A 90 5.12 11.04 14.69
C VAL A 90 3.78 10.46 15.17
N LEU A 91 3.28 11.00 16.28
CA LEU A 91 2.25 10.51 17.23
C LEU A 91 1.04 9.70 16.69
N TYR A 92 0.72 9.78 15.41
CA TYR A 92 -0.42 9.09 14.79
C TYR A 92 -0.08 7.74 14.14
N PHE A 93 1.11 7.57 13.57
CA PHE A 93 1.42 6.44 12.68
C PHE A 93 2.07 5.25 13.38
N ALA A 94 2.92 5.48 14.39
CA ALA A 94 3.60 4.41 15.13
C ALA A 94 2.65 3.46 15.87
N SER A 95 1.42 3.90 16.13
CA SER A 95 0.39 3.09 16.78
C SER A 95 -0.31 2.11 15.82
N ILE A 96 -0.12 2.23 14.50
CA ILE A 96 -0.83 1.42 13.50
C ILE A 96 0.12 0.34 12.99
N LYS A 97 0.24 -0.78 13.71
CA LYS A 97 1.15 -1.89 13.34
C LYS A 97 0.90 -2.41 11.92
N GLU A 98 -0.36 -2.46 11.52
CA GLU A 98 -0.75 -2.89 10.17
C GLU A 98 -0.28 -1.93 9.09
N PHE A 99 -0.18 -0.62 9.38
CA PHE A 99 0.37 0.36 8.43
C PHE A 99 1.80 0.01 8.06
N PHE A 100 2.64 -0.31 9.06
CA PHE A 100 4.03 -0.71 8.83
C PHE A 100 4.15 -1.99 7.99
N VAL A 101 3.28 -2.97 8.24
CA VAL A 101 3.27 -4.23 7.48
C VAL A 101 2.87 -3.98 6.02
N PHE A 102 1.80 -3.23 5.77
CA PHE A 102 1.36 -2.92 4.41
C PHE A 102 2.36 -2.04 3.67
N ASP A 103 2.98 -1.08 4.35
CA ASP A 103 4.04 -0.23 3.78
C ASP A 103 5.25 -1.07 3.35
N PHE A 104 5.68 -2.03 4.17
CA PHE A 104 6.76 -2.95 3.83
C PHE A 104 6.40 -3.87 2.66
N ILE A 105 5.18 -4.43 2.63
CA ILE A 105 4.68 -5.25 1.52
C ILE A 105 4.67 -4.44 0.22
N LEU A 106 4.18 -3.19 0.26
CA LEU A 106 4.17 -2.30 -0.89
C LEU A 106 5.58 -1.98 -1.36
N MET A 107 6.50 -1.70 -0.44
CA MET A 107 7.89 -1.41 -0.80
C MET A 107 8.54 -2.60 -1.52
N GLY A 108 8.34 -3.82 -1.00
CA GLY A 108 8.77 -5.05 -1.65
C GLY A 108 8.14 -5.28 -3.01
N TYR A 109 6.84 -5.00 -3.14
CA TYR A 109 6.13 -5.16 -4.42
C TYR A 109 6.63 -4.18 -5.49
N TYR A 110 6.82 -2.91 -5.16
CA TYR A 110 7.35 -1.93 -6.10
C TYR A 110 8.83 -2.18 -6.45
N ALA A 111 9.63 -2.66 -5.50
CA ALA A 111 11.01 -3.10 -5.77
C ALA A 111 11.04 -4.27 -6.75
N TYR A 112 10.16 -5.26 -6.59
CA TYR A 112 10.00 -6.36 -7.53
C TYR A 112 9.66 -5.88 -8.95
N LEU A 113 8.72 -4.95 -9.09
CA LEU A 113 8.35 -4.38 -10.40
C LEU A 113 9.50 -3.59 -11.03
N LEU A 114 10.27 -2.86 -10.22
CA LEU A 114 11.43 -2.13 -10.70
C LEU A 114 12.49 -3.11 -11.25
N ILE A 115 12.79 -4.19 -10.51
CA ILE A 115 13.73 -5.23 -10.96
C ILE A 115 13.22 -5.91 -12.25
N ASP A 116 11.93 -6.25 -12.35
CA ASP A 116 11.35 -6.83 -13.58
C ASP A 116 11.46 -5.87 -14.76
N SER A 117 11.34 -4.56 -14.54
CA SER A 117 11.50 -3.54 -15.58
C SER A 117 12.94 -3.40 -16.07
N LEU A 118 13.93 -3.59 -15.18
CA LEU A 118 15.36 -3.50 -15.52
C LEU A 118 15.80 -4.73 -16.30
N ARG A 119 15.50 -5.93 -15.79
CA ARG A 119 15.87 -7.21 -16.41
C ARG A 119 15.37 -7.36 -17.85
N LYS A 120 14.26 -6.71 -18.20
CA LYS A 120 13.65 -6.84 -19.53
C LYS A 120 14.27 -5.92 -20.57
N GLU A 121 14.89 -4.83 -20.14
CA GLU A 121 15.64 -3.93 -21.02
C GLU A 121 16.94 -4.59 -21.47
N ASP A 122 17.58 -5.39 -20.62
CA ASP A 122 18.80 -6.15 -20.97
C ASP A 122 18.57 -7.23 -22.05
N LEU A 123 17.31 -7.53 -22.39
CA LEU A 123 16.89 -8.56 -23.36
C LEU A 123 16.41 -7.97 -24.70
N THR A 124 16.37 -6.64 -24.85
CA THR A 124 15.92 -5.92 -26.06
C THR A 124 17.02 -5.02 -26.59
#